data_AF-A0A432ZXY7-F1
#
_entry.id   AF-A0A432ZXY7-F1
#
_cell.length_a   1.000
_cell.length_b   1.000
_cell.length_c   1.000
_cell.angle_alpha   90.00
_cell.angle_beta   90.00
_cell.angle_gamma   90.00
#
_symmetry.space_group_name_H-M   'P 1'
#
loop_
_entity.id
_entity.type
_entity.pdbx_description
1 polymer ?
#
loop_
_entity_poly.entity_id
_entity_poly.type
_entity_poly.pdbx_seq_one_letter_code
_entity_poly.pdbx_strand_id
1 'polypeptide(L)' 'MVRDTKLYDALEVSPDCSEGDLKKAYRKLALKYHPDKV' A
#
# COMPACT_ATOMS: atom_id res chain seq x y z
N MET A 1 8.33 -2.36 21.08
CA MET A 1 8.32 -1.41 19.96
C MET A 1 7.19 -1.80 19.02
N VAL A 2 6.00 -1.24 19.23
CA VAL A 2 4.88 -1.40 18.30
C VAL A 2 4.81 -0.09 17.55
N ARG A 3 5.52 -0.03 16.42
CA ARG A 3 5.26 1.02 15.44
C ARG A 3 3.99 0.58 14.75
N ASP A 4 2.94 1.39 14.79
CA ASP A 4 1.67 1.08 14.15
C ASP A 4 1.88 0.95 12.63
N THR A 5 2.21 -0.25 12.15
CA THR A 5 2.51 -0.54 10.75
C THR A 5 1.26 -0.79 9.93
N LYS A 6 0.06 -0.71 10.53
CA LYS A 6 -1.22 -1.03 9.89
C LYS A 6 -1.40 -0.39 8.52
N LEU A 7 -0.96 0.86 8.33
CA LEU A 7 -1.08 1.55 7.05
C LEU A 7 -0.10 1.02 6.00
N TYR A 8 1.12 0.66 6.41
CA TYR A 8 2.13 0.05 5.54
C TYR A 8 1.74 -1.40 5.19
N ASP A 9 1.24 -2.14 6.17
CA ASP A 9 0.71 -3.50 5.99
C ASP A 9 -0.50 -3.53 5.05
N ALA A 10 -1.41 -2.55 5.16
CA ALA A 10 -2.56 -2.41 4.26
C ALA A 10 -2.16 -2.11 2.81
N LEU A 11 -1.02 -1.42 2.63
CA LEU A 11 -0.43 -1.14 1.33
C LEU A 11 0.54 -2.24 0.87
N GLU A 12 0.70 -3.32 1.64
CA GLU A 12 1.64 -4.43 1.39
C GLU A 12 3.09 -3.94 1.18
N VAL A 13 3.51 -2.93 1.95
CA VAL A 13 4.86 -2.33 1.89
C VAL A 13 5.56 -2.37 3.25
N SER A 14 6.89 -2.39 3.23
CA SER A 14 7.71 -2.27 4.45
C SER A 14 7.59 -0.85 5.04
N PRO A 15 7.63 -0.67 6.38
CA PRO A 15 7.71 0.65 7.00
C PRO A 15 8.97 1.44 6.60
N ASP A 16 10.02 0.77 6.10
CA ASP A 16 11.24 1.39 5.58
C ASP A 16 11.17 1.69 4.06
N CYS A 17 10.00 1.57 3.43
CA CYS A 17 9.85 1.79 1.99
C CYS A 17 9.98 3.27 1.60
N SER A 18 10.42 3.53 0.37
CA SER A 18 10.46 4.87 -0.19
C SER A 18 9.06 5.38 -0.57
N GLU A 19 8.87 6.70 -0.64
CA GLU A 19 7.60 7.30 -1.13
C GLU A 19 7.24 6.82 -2.55
N GLY A 20 8.26 6.51 -3.37
CA GLY A 20 8.08 5.97 -4.71
C GLY A 20 7.44 4.58 -4.71
N ASP A 21 7.87 3.72 -3.78
CA ASP A 21 7.32 2.37 -3.62
C ASP A 21 5.89 2.43 -3.08
N LEU A 22 5.62 3.36 -2.17
CA LEU A 22 4.30 3.62 -1.60
C LEU A 22 3.29 4.03 -2.68
N LYS A 23 3.67 4.94 -3.59
CA LYS A 23 2.84 5.32 -4.75
C LYS A 23 2.60 4.17 -5.72
N LYS A 24 3.62 3.32 -5.97
CA LYS A 24 3.48 2.16 -6.86
C LYS A 24 2.54 1.11 -6.27
N ALA A 25 2.70 0.80 -4.99
CA ALA A 25 1.85 -0.16 -4.27
C ALA A 25 0.40 0.30 -4.23
N TYR A 26 0.15 1.58 -3.90
CA TYR A 26 -1.18 2.17 -3.93
C TYR A 26 -1.85 2.02 -5.30
N ARG A 27 -1.16 2.37 -6.40
CA ARG A 27 -1.71 2.25 -7.76
C ARG A 27 -2.06 0.80 -8.10
N LYS A 28 -1.19 -0.15 -7.72
CA LYS A 28 -1.42 -1.58 -7.97
C LYS A 28 -2.66 -2.09 -7.23
N LEU A 29 -2.81 -1.74 -5.95
CA LEU A 29 -3.95 -2.13 -5.13
C LEU A 29 -5.24 -1.43 -5.58
N ALA A 30 -5.18 -0.14 -5.92
CA ALA A 30 -6.31 0.61 -6.44
C ALA A 30 -6.86 0.00 -7.74
N LEU A 31 -5.99 -0.50 -8.63
CA LEU A 31 -6.42 -1.21 -9.84
C LEU A 31 -7.01 -2.59 -9.57
N LYS A 32 -6.52 -3.28 -8.52
CA LYS A 32 -7.01 -4.60 -8.11
C LYS A 32 -8.41 -4.53 -7.48
N TYR A 33 -8.65 -3.49 -6.68
CA TYR A 33 -9.90 -3.28 -5.96
C TYR A 33 -10.77 -2.17 -6.59
N HIS A 34 -10.49 -1.79 -7.84
CA HIS A 34 -11.23 -0.72 -8.48
C HIS A 34 -12.69 -1.16 -8.71
N PRO A 35 -13.69 -0.38 -8.26
CA PRO A 35 -15.10 -0.75 -8.36
C PRO A 35 -15.61 -0.82 -9.81
N ASP A 36 -14.92 -0.15 -10.73
CA ASP A 36 -15.23 -0.14 -12.18
C ASP A 36 -14.76 -1.42 -12.90
N LYS A 37 -13.99 -2.28 -12.23
CA LYS A 37 -13.48 -3.55 -12.77
C LYS A 37 -14.20 -4.78 -12.18
N VAL A 38 -15.31 -4.57 -11.48
CA VAL A 38 -16.19 -5.60 -10.91
C VAL A 38 -17.39 -5.81 -11.83
#